data_AF-A0A914P1J9-F1
#
_entry.id   AF-A0A914P1J9-F1
#
_cell.length_a   1.000
_cell.length_b   1.000
_cell.length_c   1.000
_cell.angle_alpha   90.00
_cell.angle_beta   90.00
_cell.angle_gamma   90.00
#
_symmetry.space_group_name_H-M   'P 1'
#
loop_
_entity.id
_entity.type
_entity.pdbx_description
1 polymer ?
#
loop_
_entity_poly.entity_id
_entity_poly.type
_entity_poly.pdbx_seq_one_letter_code
_entity_poly.pdbx_strand_id
1 'polypeptide(L)'
;MNDNIPILQKSGVNVYAGVPPEELIKSYSKPLLLILDDLLLSIDEKYLSELFTKKSHHQNFAIVFVTQNLFEKKIKVARQNAQYIVLMRSPNSALSVRNIGVQLFPRQLEYFLDAYKQATNEPFVL
;
A
#
# COMPACT_ATOMS: atom_id res chain seq x y z
N MET A 1 12.52 16.83 12.21
CA MET A 1 11.96 16.90 10.84
C MET A 1 12.45 15.67 10.10
N ASN A 2 11.67 15.11 9.18
CA ASN A 2 12.06 13.89 8.47
C ASN A 2 13.12 14.26 7.42
N ASP A 3 14.40 13.95 7.68
CA ASP A 3 15.56 14.37 6.87
C ASP A 3 15.53 13.86 5.42
N ASN A 4 14.63 12.93 5.13
CA ASN A 4 14.42 12.34 3.82
C ASN A 4 13.60 13.22 2.86
N ILE A 5 12.77 14.15 3.37
CA ILE A 5 11.90 14.98 2.53
C ILE A 5 12.73 15.87 1.56
N PRO A 6 13.77 16.59 2.03
CA PRO A 6 14.61 17.38 1.13
C PRO A 6 15.35 16.53 0.07
N ILE A 7 15.69 15.28 0.40
CA ILE A 7 16.34 14.35 -0.52
C ILE A 7 15.36 13.93 -1.63
N LEU A 8 14.15 13.52 -1.25
CA LEU A 8 13.10 13.14 -2.18
C LEU A 8 12.73 14.29 -3.13
N GLN A 9 12.60 15.50 -2.60
CA GLN A 9 12.31 16.69 -3.42
C GLN A 9 13.43 16.98 -4.44
N LYS A 10 14.70 16.82 -4.06
CA LYS A 10 15.84 16.93 -5.00
C LYS A 10 15.80 15.87 -6.10
N SER A 11 15.22 14.70 -5.83
CA SER A 11 15.00 13.63 -6.81
C SER A 11 13.74 13.83 -7.66
N GLY A 12 13.03 14.96 -7.52
CA GLY A 12 11.82 15.26 -8.29
C GLY A 12 10.54 14.64 -7.70
N VAL A 13 10.58 14.12 -6.48
CA VAL A 13 9.40 13.58 -5.79
C VAL A 13 8.69 14.70 -5.03
N ASN A 14 7.42 14.90 -5.33
CA ASN A 14 6.58 15.85 -4.60
C ASN A 14 6.00 15.17 -3.36
N VAL A 15 6.30 15.72 -2.18
CA VAL A 15 5.85 15.21 -0.88
C VAL A 15 4.75 16.11 -0.34
N TYR A 16 3.66 15.50 0.11
CA TYR A 16 2.49 16.19 0.66
C TYR A 16 2.19 15.68 2.07
N ALA A 17 1.78 16.59 2.95
CA ALA A 17 1.28 16.21 4.28
C ALA A 17 -0.21 15.83 4.17
N GLY A 18 -0.52 14.59 4.53
CA GLY A 18 -1.89 14.08 4.56
C GLY A 18 -2.40 13.56 3.22
N VAL A 19 -3.72 13.36 3.16
CA VAL A 19 -4.40 12.76 2.00
C VAL A 19 -4.53 13.82 0.90
N PRO A 20 -4.02 13.57 -0.32
CA PRO A 20 -4.10 14.55 -1.39
C PRO A 20 -5.56 14.68 -1.86
N PRO A 21 -6.06 15.91 -2.08
CA PRO A 21 -7.38 16.11 -2.66
C PRO A 21 -7.39 15.71 -4.14
N GLU A 22 -8.58 15.47 -4.69
CA GLU A 22 -8.72 15.01 -6.07
C GLU A 22 -8.27 16.06 -7.10
N GLU A 23 -8.48 17.36 -6.83
CA GLU A 23 -8.01 18.41 -7.75
C GLU A 23 -6.49 18.41 -7.89
N LEU A 24 -5.77 18.10 -6.80
CA LEU A 24 -4.32 18.00 -6.81
C LEU A 24 -3.87 16.81 -7.67
N ILE A 25 -4.51 15.65 -7.55
CA ILE A 25 -4.18 14.48 -8.38
C ILE A 25 -4.42 14.78 -9.87
N LYS A 26 -5.43 15.59 -10.18
CA LYS A 26 -5.77 16.00 -11.56
C LYS A 26 -4.84 17.06 -12.14
N SER A 27 -4.24 17.92 -11.32
CA SER A 27 -3.33 18.97 -11.80
C SER A 27 -1.98 18.42 -12.28
N TYR A 28 -1.63 17.19 -11.87
CA TYR A 28 -0.41 16.52 -12.30
C TYR A 28 -0.50 15.87 -13.69
N SER A 29 0.58 16.00 -14.46
CA SER A 29 0.78 15.27 -15.72
C SER A 29 0.74 13.76 -15.51
N LYS A 30 0.23 13.03 -16.50
CA LYS A 30 0.14 11.56 -16.49
C LYS A 30 1.21 10.94 -17.40
N PRO A 31 1.72 9.73 -17.10
CA PRO A 31 1.33 8.85 -16.00
C PRO A 31 1.85 9.33 -14.63
N LEU A 32 1.07 9.07 -13.57
CA LEU A 32 1.39 9.46 -12.19
C LEU A 32 1.51 8.23 -11.28
N LEU A 33 2.46 8.24 -10.35
CA LEU A 33 2.52 7.28 -9.25
C LEU A 33 2.18 7.99 -7.94
N LEU A 34 1.08 7.57 -7.32
CA LEU A 34 0.66 8.06 -6.01
C LEU A 34 1.12 7.08 -4.93
N ILE A 35 1.93 7.55 -3.98
CA ILE A 35 2.34 6.78 -2.81
C ILE A 35 1.64 7.35 -1.59
N LEU A 36 0.85 6.51 -0.93
CA LEU A 36 0.13 6.81 0.30
C LEU A 36 0.81 6.06 1.44
N ASP A 37 1.67 6.75 2.19
CA ASP A 37 2.43 6.18 3.30
C ASP A 37 1.88 6.61 4.65
N ASP A 38 1.61 5.66 5.53
CA ASP A 38 1.06 5.84 6.89
C ASP A 38 -0.24 6.68 6.99
N LEU A 39 -1.02 6.73 5.90
CA LEU A 39 -2.25 7.52 5.85
C LEU A 39 -3.50 6.79 6.38
N LEU A 40 -3.37 5.56 6.88
CA LEU A 40 -4.51 4.70 7.27
C LEU A 40 -5.47 5.38 8.27
N LEU A 41 -4.92 6.07 9.26
CA LEU A 41 -5.74 6.73 10.29
C LEU A 41 -6.43 7.98 9.74
N SER A 42 -5.72 8.76 8.92
CA SER A 42 -6.20 10.02 8.35
C SER A 42 -7.13 9.86 7.15
N ILE A 43 -7.04 8.73 6.43
CA ILE A 43 -7.80 8.53 5.19
C ILE A 43 -9.21 8.04 5.47
N ASP A 44 -10.14 8.62 4.72
CA ASP A 44 -11.54 8.20 4.68
C ASP A 44 -11.69 6.90 3.86
N GLU A 45 -12.54 5.99 4.34
CA GLU A 45 -12.78 4.68 3.71
C GLU A 45 -13.37 4.82 2.31
N LYS A 46 -14.31 5.75 2.11
CA LYS A 46 -14.94 5.99 0.81
C LYS A 46 -13.92 6.57 -0.17
N TYR A 47 -13.12 7.54 0.27
CA TYR A 47 -12.07 8.11 -0.57
C TYR A 47 -11.04 7.06 -1.02
N LEU A 48 -10.54 6.23 -0.09
CA LEU A 48 -9.61 5.15 -0.41
C LEU A 48 -10.24 4.12 -1.37
N SER A 49 -11.53 3.80 -1.18
CA SER A 49 -12.26 2.90 -2.05
C SER A 49 -12.40 3.45 -3.48
N GLU A 50 -12.67 4.75 -3.63
CA GLU A 50 -12.76 5.40 -4.95
C GLU A 50 -11.42 5.41 -5.69
N LEU A 51 -10.32 5.63 -4.94
CA LEU A 51 -8.96 5.57 -5.48
C LEU A 51 -8.64 4.20 -6.08
N PHE A 52 -9.01 3.11 -5.39
CA PHE A 52 -8.70 1.74 -5.80
C PHE A 52 -9.70 1.11 -6.79
N THR A 53 -10.89 1.68 -7.01
CA THR A 53 -11.92 1.10 -7.90
C THR A 53 -12.06 1.81 -9.24
N LYS A 54 -12.29 3.13 -9.21
CA LYS A 54 -12.67 3.90 -10.41
C LYS A 54 -11.56 4.82 -10.90
N LYS A 55 -10.76 5.39 -9.99
CA LYS A 55 -9.90 6.53 -10.36
C LYS A 55 -8.57 6.10 -10.99
N SER A 56 -7.92 5.04 -10.51
CA SER A 56 -6.62 4.59 -11.04
C SER A 56 -6.63 4.27 -12.55
N HIS A 57 -7.63 3.51 -13.00
CA HIS A 57 -7.74 3.07 -14.40
C HIS A 57 -8.19 4.17 -15.37
N HIS A 58 -9.03 5.12 -14.93
CA HIS A 58 -9.55 6.18 -15.79
C HIS A 58 -8.64 7.42 -15.85
N GLN A 59 -7.74 7.61 -14.89
CA GLN A 59 -6.89 8.81 -14.81
C GLN A 59 -5.39 8.51 -15.01
N ASN A 60 -5.05 7.36 -15.59
CA ASN A 60 -3.68 6.94 -15.93
C ASN A 60 -2.69 7.13 -14.76
N PHE A 61 -3.05 6.64 -13.58
CA PHE A 61 -2.16 6.66 -12.42
C PHE A 61 -2.15 5.34 -11.66
N ALA A 62 -0.99 4.99 -11.14
CA ALA A 62 -0.79 3.85 -10.24
C ALA A 62 -0.83 4.32 -8.78
N ILE A 63 -1.24 3.43 -7.89
CA ILE A 63 -1.32 3.71 -6.45
C ILE A 63 -0.54 2.66 -5.68
N VAL A 64 0.34 3.11 -4.81
CA VAL A 64 0.99 2.29 -3.78
C VAL A 64 0.45 2.76 -2.43
N PHE A 65 -0.19 1.86 -1.71
CA PHE A 65 -0.69 2.13 -0.36
C PHE A 65 0.10 1.29 0.64
N VAL A 66 0.81 1.97 1.54
CA VAL A 66 1.64 1.35 2.56
C VAL A 66 0.88 1.39 3.89
N THR A 67 0.73 0.24 4.53
CA THR A 67 -0.03 0.11 5.79
C THR A 67 0.57 -0.97 6.67
N GLN A 68 0.47 -0.78 7.99
CA GLN A 68 0.86 -1.77 9.00
C GLN A 68 -0.23 -2.82 9.26
N ASN A 69 -1.49 -2.51 8.93
CA ASN A 69 -2.62 -3.41 9.20
C ASN A 69 -3.39 -3.72 7.92
N LEU A 70 -3.21 -4.95 7.42
CA LEU A 70 -3.88 -5.47 6.21
C LEU A 70 -5.37 -5.85 6.44
N PHE A 71 -5.83 -5.94 7.69
CA PHE A 71 -7.18 -6.35 8.04
C PHE A 71 -8.05 -5.24 8.62
N GLU A 72 -7.58 -3.99 8.57
CA GLU A 72 -8.41 -2.84 8.90
C GLU A 72 -9.65 -2.78 7.99
N LYS A 73 -10.81 -2.43 8.55
CA LYS A 73 -12.07 -2.40 7.82
C LYS A 73 -12.02 -1.40 6.67
N LYS A 74 -11.42 -0.22 6.91
CA LYS A 74 -11.30 0.87 5.93
C LYS A 74 -10.60 0.47 4.63
N ILE A 75 -9.72 -0.53 4.68
CA ILE A 75 -8.90 -0.93 3.53
C ILE A 75 -9.44 -2.15 2.80
N LYS A 76 -10.59 -2.70 3.22
CA LYS A 76 -11.14 -3.94 2.65
C LYS A 76 -11.32 -3.82 1.13
N VAL A 77 -11.89 -2.71 0.65
CA VAL A 77 -12.10 -2.46 -0.79
C VAL A 77 -10.76 -2.31 -1.50
N ALA A 78 -9.82 -1.54 -0.94
CA ALA A 78 -8.49 -1.39 -1.51
C ALA A 78 -7.77 -2.74 -1.64
N ARG A 79 -7.82 -3.58 -0.59
CA ARG A 79 -7.23 -4.92 -0.59
C ARG A 79 -7.86 -5.84 -1.65
N GLN A 80 -9.17 -5.76 -1.86
CA GLN A 80 -9.87 -6.60 -2.84
C GLN A 80 -9.62 -6.15 -4.28
N ASN A 81 -9.35 -4.86 -4.52
CA ASN A 81 -9.11 -4.30 -5.85
C ASN A 81 -7.61 -4.12 -6.16
N ALA A 82 -6.73 -4.40 -5.19
CA ALA A 82 -5.29 -4.32 -5.40
C ALA A 82 -4.85 -5.38 -6.42
N GLN A 83 -4.19 -4.92 -7.49
CA GLN A 83 -3.61 -5.80 -8.50
C GLN A 83 -2.40 -6.57 -7.96
N TYR A 84 -1.69 -5.96 -7.00
CA TYR A 84 -0.53 -6.52 -6.34
C TYR A 84 -0.64 -6.32 -4.84
N ILE A 85 -0.26 -7.35 -4.07
CA ILE A 85 -0.11 -7.28 -2.62
C ILE A 85 1.34 -7.62 -2.31
N VAL A 86 2.07 -6.66 -1.74
CA VAL A 86 3.45 -6.87 -1.28
C VAL A 86 3.42 -7.06 0.23
N LEU A 87 3.92 -8.20 0.71
CA LEU A 87 4.01 -8.51 2.13
C LEU A 87 5.46 -8.37 2.59
N MET A 88 5.67 -7.52 3.58
CA MET A 88 6.99 -7.34 4.21
C MET A 88 7.06 -8.13 5.53
N ARG A 89 8.26 -8.25 6.10
CA ARG A 89 8.47 -8.86 7.42
C ARG A 89 7.68 -8.09 8.48
N SER A 90 6.70 -8.74 9.11
CA SER A 90 5.97 -8.19 10.25
C SER A 90 5.84 -9.24 11.36
N PRO A 91 6.76 -9.24 12.34
CA PRO A 91 6.76 -10.22 13.43
C PRO A 91 5.44 -10.22 14.23
N ASN A 92 4.84 -9.05 14.40
CA ASN A 92 3.61 -8.86 15.18
C ASN A 92 2.34 -9.22 14.41
N SER A 93 2.43 -9.57 13.13
CA SER A 93 1.27 -9.78 12.25
C SER A 93 1.24 -11.16 11.60
N ALA A 94 1.84 -12.18 12.24
CA ALA A 94 1.85 -13.55 11.72
C ALA A 94 0.45 -14.10 11.39
N LEU A 95 -0.55 -13.79 12.23
CA LEU A 95 -1.95 -14.14 11.96
C LEU A 95 -2.49 -13.45 10.72
N SER A 96 -2.18 -12.17 10.52
CA SER A 96 -2.56 -11.42 9.32
C SER A 96 -1.97 -12.06 8.06
N VAL A 97 -0.68 -12.44 8.09
CA VAL A 97 -0.03 -13.14 6.99
C VAL A 97 -0.70 -14.49 6.70
N ARG A 98 -1.03 -15.26 7.74
CA ARG A 98 -1.75 -16.53 7.57
C ARG A 98 -3.13 -16.31 6.97
N ASN A 99 -3.88 -15.32 7.45
CA ASN A 99 -5.23 -15.01 7.00
C ASN A 99 -5.26 -14.58 5.53
N ILE A 100 -4.29 -13.78 5.07
CA ILE A 100 -4.20 -13.41 3.66
C ILE A 100 -3.73 -14.60 2.82
N GLY A 101 -2.83 -15.43 3.34
CA GLY A 101 -2.42 -16.68 2.71
C GLY A 101 -3.59 -17.63 2.45
N VAL A 102 -4.52 -17.76 3.40
CA VAL A 102 -5.76 -18.56 3.22
C VAL A 102 -6.63 -18.00 2.09
N GLN A 103 -6.70 -16.68 1.95
CA GLN A 103 -7.50 -16.02 0.90
C GLN A 103 -6.85 -16.15 -0.48
N LEU A 104 -5.52 -16.03 -0.57
CA LEU A 104 -4.79 -16.06 -1.84
C LEU A 104 -4.47 -17.50 -2.30
N PHE A 105 -4.16 -18.40 -1.37
CA PHE A 105 -3.69 -19.76 -1.61
C PHE A 105 -4.43 -20.78 -0.74
N PRO A 106 -5.77 -20.91 -0.85
CA PRO A 106 -6.58 -21.73 0.07
C PRO A 106 -6.19 -23.21 0.13
N ARG A 107 -5.59 -23.75 -0.95
CA ARG A 107 -5.12 -25.15 -1.02
C ARG A 107 -3.61 -25.31 -0.85
N GLN A 108 -2.87 -24.20 -0.73
CA GLN A 108 -1.40 -24.18 -0.73
C GLN A 108 -0.87 -23.25 0.37
N LEU A 109 -1.58 -23.15 1.49
CA LEU A 109 -1.23 -22.26 2.59
C LEU A 109 0.19 -22.52 3.11
N GLU A 110 0.56 -23.77 3.32
CA GLU A 110 1.89 -24.14 3.84
C GLU A 110 3.01 -23.70 2.90
N TYR A 111 2.81 -23.89 1.58
CA TYR A 111 3.76 -23.42 0.56
C TYR A 111 3.91 -21.90 0.60
N PHE A 112 2.80 -21.16 0.72
CA PHE A 112 2.82 -19.71 0.86
C PHE A 112 3.55 -19.26 2.14
N LEU A 113 3.27 -19.89 3.28
CA LEU A 113 3.91 -19.54 4.55
C LEU A 113 5.41 -19.84 4.54
N ASP A 114 5.83 -20.92 3.90
CA ASP A 114 7.24 -21.26 3.74
C ASP A 114 7.96 -20.24 2.84
N ALA A 115 7.38 -19.91 1.68
CA ALA A 115 7.90 -18.88 0.79
C ALA A 115 8.01 -17.51 1.49
N TYR A 116 6.99 -17.13 2.28
CA TYR A 116 7.02 -15.89 3.07
C TYR A 116 8.16 -15.91 4.09
N LYS A 117 8.34 -17.02 4.82
CA LYS A 117 9.44 -17.16 5.80
C LYS A 117 10.80 -17.05 5.13
N GLN A 118 11.00 -17.71 3.99
CA GLN A 118 12.24 -17.62 3.22
C GLN A 118 12.49 -16.19 2.74
N ALA A 119 11.48 -15.53 2.17
CA ALA A 119 11.57 -14.16 1.66
C ALA A 119 11.79 -13.11 2.76
N THR A 120 11.45 -13.42 4.01
CA THR A 120 11.58 -12.51 5.16
C THR A 120 12.63 -12.95 6.17
N ASN A 121 13.44 -13.97 5.84
CA ASN A 121 14.39 -14.57 6.77
C ASN A 121 15.49 -13.57 7.17
N GLU A 122 16.00 -12.80 6.21
CA GLU A 122 17.02 -11.79 6.45
C GLU A 122 16.40 -10.49 7.00
N PRO A 123 16.96 -9.90 8.07
CA PRO A 123 16.55 -8.59 8.53
C PRO A 123 16.95 -7.53 7.50
N PHE A 124 16.10 -6.52 7.32
CA PHE A 124 16.44 -5.36 6.51
C PHE A 124 17.51 -4.53 7.24
N VAL A 125 18.74 -4.52 6.70
CA VAL A 125 19.83 -3.67 7.18
C VAL A 125 19.92 -2.49 6.23
N LEU A 126 19.60 -1.28 6.73
CA LEU A 126 19.84 -0.01 6.03
C LEU A 126 21.30 0.41 6.17
#